data_AF-A0AAE3Y3D3-F1
#
_entry.id   AF-A0AAE3Y3D3-F1
#
_cell.length_a   1.000
_cell.length_b   1.000
_cell.length_c   1.000
_cell.angle_alpha   90.00
_cell.angle_beta   90.00
_cell.angle_gamma   90.00
#
_symmetry.space_group_name_H-M   'P 1'
#
loop_
_entity.id
_entity.type
_entity.pdbx_description
1 polymer ?
#
loop_
_entity_poly.entity_id
_entity_poly.type
_entity_poly.pdbx_seq_one_letter_code
_entity_poly.pdbx_strand_id
1 'polypeptide(L)'
;MDNFSIIEHVTLAINPKFKDWVLFKNGTYIIFDDIASVGNVKDEAIKLMKEYGPVFGGTPAGDFNTIYLTETEGWLVSGHGYGMYTYVHPSELENDTPNDLEIGLFGRSKRNLDGMDPEIIHVNSI
;
A
#
# COMPACT_ATOMS: atom_id res chain seq x y z
N MET A 1 -5.56 6.05 12.60
CA MET A 1 -5.02 7.19 11.84
C MET A 1 -6.14 7.76 10.98
N ASP A 2 -6.25 9.08 10.81
CA ASP A 2 -7.23 9.67 9.89
C ASP A 2 -6.69 9.74 8.45
N ASN A 3 -7.56 10.09 7.50
CA ASN A 3 -7.21 10.12 6.08
C ASN A 3 -6.14 11.16 5.73
N PHE A 4 -6.05 12.28 6.45
CA PHE A 4 -5.04 13.30 6.15
C PHE A 4 -3.65 12.83 6.57
N SER A 5 -3.54 12.31 7.80
CA SER A 5 -2.28 11.80 8.33
C SER A 5 -1.71 10.66 7.48
N ILE A 6 -2.55 9.70 7.03
CA ILE A 6 -2.04 8.61 6.20
C ILE A 6 -1.55 9.09 4.82
N ILE A 7 -2.21 10.09 4.22
CA ILE A 7 -1.78 10.67 2.94
C ILE A 7 -0.40 11.32 3.09
N GLU A 8 -0.15 12.04 4.19
CA GLU A 8 1.16 12.66 4.46
C GLU A 8 2.26 11.61 4.61
N HIS A 9 2.04 10.59 5.43
CA HIS A 9 3.02 9.51 5.62
C HIS A 9 3.29 8.74 4.32
N VAL A 10 2.25 8.40 3.56
CA VAL A 10 2.41 7.71 2.26
C VAL A 10 3.15 8.60 1.25
N THR A 11 2.89 9.92 1.24
CA THR A 11 3.62 10.86 0.39
C THR A 11 5.12 10.85 0.70
N LEU A 12 5.49 10.80 1.98
CA LEU A 12 6.89 10.71 2.42
C LEU A 12 7.52 9.33 2.18
N ALA A 13 6.72 8.27 2.20
CA ALA A 13 7.18 6.90 1.96
C ALA A 13 7.51 6.62 0.48
N ILE A 14 6.85 7.32 -0.44
CA ILE A 14 7.05 7.15 -1.88
C ILE A 14 8.27 7.95 -2.34
N ASN A 15 9.14 7.33 -3.15
CA ASN A 15 10.24 8.05 -3.76
C ASN A 15 9.69 9.24 -4.58
N PRO A 16 10.14 10.48 -4.34
CA PRO A 16 9.59 11.67 -4.98
C PRO A 16 9.60 11.67 -6.51
N LYS A 17 10.36 10.79 -7.17
CA LYS A 17 10.33 10.60 -8.62
C LYS A 17 9.01 10.02 -9.13
N PHE A 18 8.28 9.29 -8.29
CA PHE A 18 6.99 8.68 -8.63
C PHE A 18 5.87 9.62 -8.18
N LYS A 19 5.28 10.32 -9.14
CA LYS A 19 4.20 11.29 -8.89
C LYS A 19 2.81 10.68 -9.02
N ASP A 20 2.69 9.60 -9.77
CA ASP A 20 1.42 9.05 -10.15
C ASP A 20 1.07 7.86 -9.26
N TRP A 21 0.16 8.04 -8.31
CA TRP A 21 -0.21 6.97 -7.38
C TRP A 21 -1.62 7.11 -6.82
N VAL A 22 -2.19 5.97 -6.42
CA VAL A 22 -3.51 5.87 -5.80
C VAL A 22 -3.38 5.18 -4.45
N LEU A 23 -4.04 5.73 -3.42
CA LEU A 23 -4.06 5.18 -2.06
C LEU A 23 -5.46 4.70 -1.69
N PHE A 24 -5.48 3.50 -1.13
CA PHE A 24 -6.66 2.83 -0.62
C PHE A 24 -6.78 3.00 0.89
N LYS A 25 -8.00 2.82 1.38
CA LYS A 25 -8.40 3.08 2.77
C LYS A 25 -7.55 2.37 3.81
N ASN A 26 -7.13 1.13 3.55
CA ASN A 26 -6.29 0.39 4.49
C ASN A 26 -4.79 0.60 4.23
N GLY A 27 -4.38 1.68 3.55
CA GLY A 27 -2.97 2.04 3.43
C GLY A 27 -2.21 1.34 2.32
N THR A 28 -2.87 0.52 1.49
CA THR A 28 -2.26 0.01 0.26
C THR A 28 -2.26 1.11 -0.79
N TYR A 29 -1.16 1.31 -1.49
CA TYR A 29 -1.09 2.21 -2.63
C TYR A 29 -0.47 1.55 -3.84
N ILE A 30 -0.80 2.07 -5.01
CA ILE A 30 -0.31 1.61 -6.31
C ILE A 30 0.35 2.80 -6.99
N ILE A 31 1.62 2.63 -7.37
CA ILE A 31 2.36 3.57 -8.23
C ILE A 31 2.11 3.19 -9.69
N PHE A 32 1.84 4.19 -10.51
CA PHE A 32 1.73 4.08 -11.96
C PHE A 32 2.96 4.74 -12.60
N ASP A 33 3.46 4.15 -13.69
CA ASP A 33 4.58 4.73 -14.44
C ASP A 33 4.16 6.00 -15.21
N ASP A 34 2.92 6.01 -15.72
CA ASP A 34 2.33 7.15 -16.42
C ASP A 34 0.79 7.08 -16.32
N ILE A 35 0.20 7.90 -15.44
CA ILE A 35 -1.26 7.98 -15.29
C ILE A 35 -1.95 8.48 -16.57
N ALA A 36 -1.29 9.30 -17.39
CA ALA A 36 -1.90 9.85 -18.61
C ALA A 36 -2.13 8.77 -19.68
N SER A 37 -1.40 7.66 -19.60
CA SER A 37 -1.63 6.47 -20.44
C SER A 37 -2.85 5.65 -20.00
N VAL A 38 -3.39 5.92 -18.80
CA VAL A 38 -4.51 5.20 -18.20
C VAL A 38 -5.78 6.05 -18.35
N GLY A 39 -6.75 5.57 -19.14
CA GLY A 39 -7.98 6.32 -19.41
C GLY A 39 -8.76 6.73 -18.15
N ASN A 40 -9.00 5.79 -17.23
CA ASN A 40 -9.54 6.08 -15.89
C ASN A 40 -8.68 5.41 -14.82
N VAL A 41 -7.84 6.21 -14.16
CA VAL A 41 -6.91 5.77 -13.11
C VAL A 41 -7.61 5.06 -11.97
N LYS A 42 -8.80 5.54 -11.56
CA LYS A 42 -9.53 4.93 -10.46
C LYS A 42 -10.01 3.53 -10.83
N ASP A 43 -10.59 3.38 -12.02
CA ASP A 43 -11.06 2.07 -12.48
C ASP A 43 -9.92 1.07 -12.62
N GLU A 44 -8.76 1.51 -13.16
CA GLU A 44 -7.58 0.64 -13.28
C GLU A 44 -6.99 0.30 -11.92
N ALA A 45 -6.90 1.25 -10.99
CA ALA A 45 -6.46 0.98 -9.63
C ALA A 45 -7.38 -0.02 -8.91
N ILE A 46 -8.70 0.13 -9.04
CA ILE A 46 -9.69 -0.82 -8.49
C ILE A 46 -9.50 -2.20 -9.11
N LYS A 47 -9.28 -2.28 -10.43
CA LYS A 47 -9.02 -3.54 -11.14
C LYS A 47 -7.76 -4.23 -10.62
N LEU A 48 -6.64 -3.50 -10.54
CA LEU A 48 -5.38 -4.02 -10.00
C LEU A 48 -5.53 -4.44 -8.53
N MET A 49 -6.25 -3.67 -7.72
CA MET A 49 -6.48 -4.03 -6.32
C MET A 49 -7.29 -5.32 -6.18
N LYS A 50 -8.32 -5.53 -7.01
CA LYS A 50 -9.09 -6.78 -7.00
C LYS A 50 -8.30 -7.99 -7.51
N GLU A 51 -7.35 -7.77 -8.43
CA GLU A 51 -6.53 -8.82 -9.01
C GLU A 51 -5.37 -9.22 -8.09
N TYR A 52 -4.66 -8.23 -7.53
CA TYR A 52 -3.40 -8.45 -6.80
C TYR A 52 -3.53 -8.26 -5.28
N GLY A 53 -4.57 -7.58 -4.79
CA GLY A 53 -4.80 -7.33 -3.37
C GLY A 53 -5.16 -8.59 -2.56
N PRO A 54 -6.10 -9.45 -3.03
CA PRO A 54 -6.48 -10.66 -2.31
C PRO A 54 -5.30 -11.60 -2.04
N VAL A 55 -5.22 -12.11 -0.81
CA VAL A 55 -4.15 -13.01 -0.39
C VAL A 55 -4.69 -14.44 -0.29
N PHE A 56 -4.26 -15.29 -1.22
CA PHE A 56 -4.55 -16.73 -1.18
C PHE A 56 -3.34 -17.48 -0.63
N GLY A 57 -3.49 -18.13 0.53
CA GLY A 57 -2.43 -18.93 1.13
C GLY A 57 -1.92 -20.01 0.18
N GLY A 58 -0.59 -20.19 0.10
CA GLY A 58 0.05 -21.13 -0.82
C GLY A 58 0.28 -20.60 -2.25
N THR A 59 0.08 -19.31 -2.48
CA THR A 59 0.38 -18.63 -3.75
C THR A 59 1.43 -17.53 -3.55
N PRO A 60 2.05 -16.99 -4.62
CA PRO A 60 2.96 -15.84 -4.51
C PRO A 60 2.35 -14.62 -3.81
N ALA A 61 1.02 -14.49 -3.77
CA ALA A 61 0.33 -13.45 -3.02
C ALA A 61 0.57 -13.52 -1.50
N GLY A 62 1.06 -14.65 -0.99
CA GLY A 62 1.41 -14.84 0.42
C GLY A 62 2.78 -14.29 0.82
N ASP A 63 3.67 -14.07 -0.15
CA ASP A 63 5.03 -13.57 0.08
C ASP A 63 5.04 -12.06 0.32
N PHE A 64 5.98 -11.62 1.15
CA PHE A 64 6.17 -10.20 1.44
C PHE A 64 7.62 -9.89 1.81
N ASN A 65 7.95 -8.61 1.73
CA ASN A 65 9.19 -8.06 2.30
C ASN A 65 8.87 -6.75 3.03
N THR A 66 9.65 -6.47 4.07
CA THR A 66 9.52 -5.28 4.90
C THR A 66 10.61 -4.28 4.53
N ILE A 67 10.22 -3.03 4.30
CA ILE A 67 11.13 -1.92 3.97
C ILE A 67 10.97 -0.86 5.05
N TYR A 68 12.08 -0.50 5.69
CA TYR A 68 12.12 0.50 6.75
C TYR A 68 12.18 1.90 6.14
N LEU A 69 11.31 2.78 6.61
CA LEU A 69 11.23 4.16 6.13
C LEU A 69 12.19 5.06 6.93
N THR A 70 12.78 6.04 6.23
CA THR A 70 13.70 7.02 6.83
C THR A 70 13.11 8.42 6.91
N GLU A 71 12.21 8.76 5.98
CA GLU A 71 11.60 10.09 5.87
C GLU A 71 10.27 10.22 6.65
N THR A 72 9.77 9.10 7.17
CA THR A 72 8.56 9.01 7.98
C THR A 72 8.64 7.78 8.88
N GLU A 73 7.88 7.79 9.97
CA GLU A 73 7.72 6.61 10.81
C GLU A 73 7.06 5.45 10.04
N GLY A 74 7.38 4.23 10.44
CA GLY A 74 6.75 3.01 9.95
C GLY A 74 7.51 2.29 8.84
N TRP A 75 6.77 1.46 8.11
CA TRP A 75 7.32 0.51 7.15
C TRP A 75 6.45 0.42 5.91
N LEU A 76 7.06 -0.03 4.82
CA LEU A 76 6.34 -0.53 3.65
C LEU A 76 6.41 -2.05 3.64
N VAL A 77 5.28 -2.66 3.34
CA VAL A 77 5.17 -4.08 3.04
C VAL A 77 4.95 -4.22 1.54
N SER A 78 5.93 -4.77 0.84
CA SER A 78 5.79 -5.17 -0.57
C SER A 78 5.29 -6.60 -0.67
N GLY A 79 4.63 -6.97 -1.76
CA GLY A 79 4.20 -8.34 -2.03
C GLY A 79 3.94 -8.57 -3.50
N HIS A 80 2.84 -9.27 -3.80
CA HIS A 80 2.39 -9.52 -5.17
C HIS A 80 1.74 -8.28 -5.78
N GLY A 81 2.06 -7.98 -7.05
CA GLY A 81 1.58 -6.81 -7.78
C GLY A 81 2.68 -5.75 -7.94
N TYR A 82 3.04 -5.45 -9.19
CA TYR A 82 4.04 -4.41 -9.50
C TYR A 82 3.54 -3.04 -9.03
N GLY A 83 4.43 -2.26 -8.41
CA GLY A 83 4.10 -0.92 -7.92
C GLY A 83 3.14 -0.88 -6.72
N MET A 84 2.76 -2.03 -6.16
CA MET A 84 1.82 -2.12 -5.03
C MET A 84 2.56 -2.31 -3.70
N TYR A 85 2.30 -1.43 -2.75
CA TYR A 85 2.89 -1.46 -1.41
C TYR A 85 1.84 -1.13 -0.37
N THR A 86 2.06 -1.56 0.86
CA THR A 86 1.17 -1.26 1.98
C THR A 86 1.93 -0.58 3.09
N TYR A 87 1.49 0.62 3.45
CA TYR A 87 2.06 1.38 4.55
C TYR A 87 1.56 0.86 5.90
N VAL A 88 2.47 0.71 6.86
CA VAL A 88 2.18 0.32 8.24
C VAL A 88 2.81 1.33 9.18
N HIS A 89 1.99 2.01 9.96
CA HIS A 89 2.45 2.92 11.00
C HIS A 89 2.68 2.16 12.32
N PRO A 90 3.69 2.52 13.14
CA PRO A 90 3.98 1.83 14.40
C PRO A 90 2.78 1.78 15.36
N SER A 91 1.98 2.85 15.43
CA SER A 91 0.80 2.90 16.29
C SER A 91 -0.34 1.96 15.88
N GLU A 92 -0.24 1.29 14.73
CA GLU A 92 -1.22 0.28 14.30
C GLU A 92 -0.89 -1.12 14.83
N LEU A 93 0.32 -1.31 15.38
CA LEU A 93 0.79 -2.56 15.94
C LEU A 93 0.69 -2.53 17.47
N GLU A 94 0.43 -3.68 18.07
CA GLU A 94 0.34 -3.81 19.53
C GLU A 94 1.72 -3.86 20.21
N ASN A 95 2.77 -4.22 19.47
CA ASN A 95 4.13 -4.37 19.95
C ASN A 95 4.96 -3.11 19.61
N ASP A 96 5.59 -2.51 20.62
CA ASP A 96 6.46 -1.33 20.46
C ASP A 96 7.77 -1.64 19.70
N THR A 97 8.17 -2.90 19.66
CA THR A 97 9.36 -3.38 18.92
C THR A 97 8.98 -4.59 18.05
N PRO A 98 8.16 -4.39 17.00
CA PRO A 98 7.70 -5.47 16.16
C PRO A 98 8.83 -5.96 15.26
N ASN A 99 8.87 -7.26 14.99
CA ASN A 99 9.80 -7.84 14.04
C ASN A 99 9.24 -7.82 12.61
N ASP A 100 10.09 -8.12 11.62
CA ASP A 100 9.71 -8.11 10.19
C ASP A 100 8.51 -9.01 9.86
N LEU A 101 8.38 -10.14 10.56
CA LEU A 101 7.29 -11.08 10.35
C LEU A 101 5.95 -10.47 10.81
N GLU A 102 5.92 -9.84 11.99
CA GLU A 102 4.73 -9.17 12.52
C GLU A 102 4.30 -8.02 11.60
N ILE A 103 5.23 -7.16 11.21
CA ILE A 103 4.98 -6.03 10.31
C ILE A 103 4.44 -6.53 8.97
N GLY A 104 5.11 -7.51 8.37
CA GLY A 104 4.76 -8.05 7.07
C GLY A 104 3.40 -8.76 7.05
N LEU A 105 3.08 -9.54 8.09
CA LEU A 105 1.76 -10.18 8.23
C LEU A 105 0.64 -9.15 8.37
N PHE A 106 0.87 -8.08 9.13
CA PHE A 106 -0.09 -6.99 9.31
C PHE A 106 -0.29 -6.18 8.02
N GLY A 107 0.78 -5.77 7.35
CA GLY A 107 0.66 -5.09 6.05
C GLY A 107 -0.02 -5.98 5.00
N ARG A 108 0.28 -7.29 4.98
CA ARG A 108 -0.39 -8.26 4.11
C ARG A 108 -1.89 -8.37 4.39
N SER A 109 -2.30 -8.34 5.67
CA SER A 109 -3.73 -8.39 6.00
C SER A 109 -4.45 -7.11 5.57
N LYS A 110 -3.82 -5.94 5.72
CA LYS A 110 -4.32 -4.66 5.21
C LYS A 110 -4.51 -4.67 3.69
N ARG A 111 -3.53 -5.17 2.93
CA ARG A 111 -3.67 -5.38 1.47
C ARG A 111 -4.83 -6.29 1.12
N ASN A 112 -5.03 -7.38 1.88
CA ASN A 112 -6.16 -8.27 1.66
C ASN A 112 -7.51 -7.55 1.90
N LEU A 113 -7.61 -6.68 2.91
CA LEU A 113 -8.82 -5.89 3.14
C LEU A 113 -9.11 -4.96 1.96
N ASP A 114 -8.11 -4.24 1.47
CA ASP A 114 -8.25 -3.41 0.26
C ASP A 114 -8.58 -4.25 -0.99
N GLY A 115 -8.07 -5.49 -1.07
CA GLY A 115 -8.39 -6.43 -2.17
C GLY A 115 -9.83 -6.96 -2.15
N MET A 116 -10.40 -7.15 -0.95
CA MET A 116 -11.78 -7.63 -0.78
C MET A 116 -12.81 -6.52 -0.95
N ASP A 117 -12.52 -5.32 -0.43
CA ASP A 117 -13.40 -4.15 -0.51
C ASP A 117 -12.58 -2.90 -0.87
N PRO A 118 -12.26 -2.71 -2.17
CA PRO A 118 -11.41 -1.62 -2.59
C PRO A 118 -12.10 -0.24 -2.45
N GLU A 119 -11.57 0.59 -1.55
CA GLU A 119 -12.03 1.98 -1.34
C GLU A 119 -10.85 2.94 -1.53
N ILE A 120 -10.89 3.77 -2.58
CA ILE A 120 -9.86 4.78 -2.86
C ILE A 120 -10.12 6.02 -1.99
N ILE A 121 -9.11 6.43 -1.21
CA ILE A 121 -9.17 7.64 -0.38
C ILE A 121 -8.34 8.79 -0.96
N HIS A 122 -7.39 8.53 -1.85
CA HIS A 122 -6.59 9.56 -2.50
C HIS A 122 -6.08 9.14 -3.88
N VAL A 123 -6.01 10.11 -4.79
CA VAL A 123 -5.34 9.99 -6.10
C VAL A 123 -4.39 11.16 -6.21
N ASN A 124 -3.10 10.86 -6.35
CA ASN A 124 -2.07 11.85 -6.59
C ASN A 124 -1.70 11.85 -8.08
N SER A 125 -1.79 13.02 -8.69
CA SER A 125 -1.32 13.29 -10.05
C SER A 125 -0.84 14.73 -10.08
N ILE A 126 0.40 14.97 -10.50
CA ILE A 126 1.00 16.32 -10.58
C ILE A 126 1.58 16.51 -11.98
#